data_AF-V9IMF6-F1
#
_entry.id   AF-V9IMF6-F1
#
_cell.length_a   1.000
_cell.length_b   1.000
_cell.length_c   1.000
_cell.angle_alpha   90.00
_cell.angle_beta   90.00
_cell.angle_gamma   90.00
#
_symmetry.space_group_name_H-M   'P 1'
#
loop_
_entity.id
_entity.type
_entity.pdbx_description
1 polymer ?
#
loop_
_entity_poly.entity_id
_entity_poly.type
_entity_poly.pdbx_seq_one_letter_code
_entity_poly.pdbx_strand_id
1 'polypeptide(L)'
;MADTIKSIGNNCRGENEPDTGWIGLLHRKGDRKFSSIFKNLSRSSDQKTSVASFIRLFEPMVIKSLKQYTVTSNVSLQCQVLMLLSQLVQLRVNYCLLDSERIFIGFVLKQFEFIEEGHVKQTEDLLPKIFNFLVHLSYEKNHSKAIIGIPKIIQLCDGLMASGQPALTYCIPALAPVVEDVFLIRNASLNPVEQRELETTREVLISMLLRLVEYYQIIELLALCLTESRFSGDGNGEEKWRRWSRLTMDSVLPMLTAGKIRIESEKAHIAMVKLFAAISPTVFRPVDPLLKVLFAKPDSLDTSSLRLKRWLGVVNVVLLSLIACSKEEAMLARLSDLSINFSELSQSFLHTKTSRTTDPLNVLDSQLVKVPPERILARFILMLSTWWVPKCIIFLDC
;
A
#
# COMPACT_ATOMS: atom_id res chain seq x y z
N MET A 1 -3.48 9.22 14.38
CA MET A 1 -4.09 10.03 13.29
C MET A 1 -3.65 11.48 13.36
N ALA A 2 -3.82 12.18 14.49
CA ALA A 2 -3.36 13.56 14.66
C ALA A 2 -1.86 13.76 14.35
N ASP A 3 -0.97 12.87 14.82
CA ASP A 3 0.47 12.97 14.53
C ASP A 3 0.81 12.69 13.06
N THR A 4 0.06 11.79 12.41
CA THR A 4 0.17 11.53 10.96
C THR A 4 -0.29 12.72 10.13
N ILE A 5 -1.31 13.45 10.59
CA ILE A 5 -1.77 14.69 9.95
C ILE A 5 -0.72 15.80 10.11
N LYS A 6 -0.11 15.91 11.30
CA LYS A 6 1.01 16.83 11.54
C LYS A 6 2.21 16.54 10.64
N SER A 7 2.52 15.25 10.39
CA SER A 7 3.64 14.89 9.51
C SER A 7 3.42 15.26 8.04
N ILE A 8 2.15 15.27 7.55
CA ILE A 8 1.81 15.84 6.23
C ILE A 8 2.23 17.31 6.18
N GLY A 9 1.89 18.09 7.21
CA GLY A 9 2.22 19.51 7.30
C GLY A 9 3.72 19.80 7.43
N ASN A 10 4.44 19.02 8.24
CA ASN A 10 5.88 19.19 8.47
C ASN A 10 6.68 18.94 7.18
N ASN A 11 6.33 17.90 6.41
CA ASN A 11 6.96 17.67 5.12
C ASN A 11 6.75 18.89 4.19
N CYS A 12 5.58 19.52 4.20
CA CYS A 12 5.24 20.62 3.30
C CYS A 12 5.85 21.98 3.67
N ARG A 13 6.21 22.20 4.95
CA ARG A 13 6.67 23.52 5.43
C ARG A 13 8.16 23.80 5.26
N GLY A 14 8.96 22.83 4.80
CA GLY A 14 10.38 23.06 4.52
C GLY A 14 11.23 23.33 5.76
N GLU A 15 10.68 23.14 6.96
CA GLU A 15 11.46 23.12 8.20
C GLU A 15 12.16 21.76 8.27
N ASN A 16 13.41 21.75 7.79
CA ASN A 16 14.35 20.66 7.95
C ASN A 16 14.72 20.51 9.44
N GLU A 17 13.91 19.80 10.20
CA GLU A 17 14.41 19.00 11.33
C GLU A 17 14.07 17.53 11.09
N PRO A 18 15.07 16.63 11.09
CA PRO A 18 14.82 15.20 11.00
C PRO A 18 14.25 14.73 12.33
N ASP A 19 12.93 14.84 12.50
CA ASP A 19 12.24 14.15 13.58
C ASP A 19 12.28 12.64 13.34
N THR A 20 13.40 12.08 13.80
CA THR A 20 13.66 10.74 14.29
C THR A 20 12.56 9.71 13.99
N GLY A 21 12.72 8.98 12.89
CA GLY A 21 12.92 7.52 12.87
C GLY A 21 12.06 6.56 13.73
N TRP A 22 10.87 6.89 14.20
CA TRP A 22 10.12 6.00 15.11
C TRP A 22 9.19 5.00 14.40
N ILE A 23 8.70 5.31 13.19
CA ILE A 23 7.72 4.46 12.51
C ILE A 23 8.39 3.25 11.80
N GLY A 24 9.53 3.44 11.15
CA GLY A 24 10.29 2.35 10.53
C GLY A 24 11.03 1.43 11.53
N LEU A 25 11.29 1.90 12.75
CA LEU A 25 12.00 1.12 13.76
C LEU A 25 11.13 0.08 14.47
N LEU A 26 9.79 0.27 14.50
CA LEU A 26 8.90 -0.64 15.22
C LEU A 26 8.72 -1.98 14.50
N HIS A 27 8.71 -2.00 13.16
CA HIS A 27 8.74 -3.27 12.41
C HIS A 27 10.11 -3.97 12.49
N ARG A 28 11.20 -3.20 12.48
CA ARG A 28 12.58 -3.74 12.61
C ARG A 28 12.93 -4.29 14.01
N LYS A 29 12.05 -4.15 15.01
CA LYS A 29 12.32 -4.56 16.40
C LYS A 29 11.81 -5.97 16.73
N GLY A 30 10.89 -6.53 15.94
CA GLY A 30 10.43 -7.91 16.09
C GLY A 30 11.53 -8.93 15.84
N ASP A 31 12.26 -8.78 14.73
CA ASP A 31 13.26 -9.76 14.29
C ASP A 31 14.60 -9.68 15.06
N ARG A 32 14.92 -8.51 15.61
CA ARG A 32 16.18 -8.33 16.37
C ARG A 32 16.18 -9.04 17.72
N LYS A 33 15.01 -9.33 18.31
CA LYS A 33 14.93 -10.00 19.62
C LYS A 33 15.30 -11.49 19.58
N PHE A 34 15.09 -12.18 18.45
CA PHE A 34 15.50 -13.58 18.31
C PHE A 34 17.01 -13.71 18.04
N SER A 35 17.60 -12.79 17.28
CA SER A 35 19.05 -12.73 17.02
C SER A 35 19.89 -12.63 18.30
N SER A 36 19.42 -11.91 19.32
CA SER A 36 20.14 -11.77 20.60
C SER A 36 20.10 -13.02 21.48
N ILE A 37 19.09 -13.88 21.35
CA ILE A 37 18.96 -15.11 22.16
C ILE A 37 19.99 -16.15 21.70
N PHE A 38 20.24 -16.25 20.39
CA PHE A 38 21.22 -17.20 19.84
C PHE A 38 22.68 -16.71 19.90
N LYS A 39 22.93 -15.39 20.00
CA LYS A 39 24.29 -14.86 20.18
C LYS A 39 24.93 -15.25 21.52
N ASN A 40 24.13 -15.61 22.52
CA ASN A 40 24.64 -16.03 23.84
C ASN A 40 24.99 -17.53 23.91
N LEU A 41 24.72 -18.33 22.88
CA LEU A 41 24.97 -19.77 22.87
C LEU A 41 26.36 -20.14 22.31
N SER A 42 27.17 -19.16 21.91
CA SER A 42 28.42 -19.41 21.16
C SER A 42 29.69 -19.49 22.01
N ARG A 43 29.61 -19.86 23.30
CA ARG A 43 30.78 -19.80 24.22
C ARG A 43 31.39 -21.13 24.67
N SER A 44 30.94 -22.31 24.20
CA SER A 44 31.68 -23.57 24.45
C SER A 44 31.63 -24.55 23.27
N SER A 45 32.73 -25.28 23.03
CA SER A 45 32.83 -26.27 21.93
C SER A 45 31.93 -27.48 22.14
N ASP A 46 31.71 -27.89 23.39
CA ASP A 46 30.84 -29.03 23.74
C ASP A 46 29.35 -28.72 23.51
N GLN A 47 28.95 -27.45 23.59
CA GLN A 47 27.59 -27.01 23.26
C GLN A 47 27.31 -27.03 21.74
N LYS A 48 28.31 -26.86 20.87
CA LYS A 48 28.09 -26.95 19.41
C LYS A 48 27.76 -28.37 18.97
N THR A 49 28.42 -29.37 19.56
CA THR A 49 28.20 -30.79 19.26
C THR A 49 26.84 -31.27 19.77
N SER A 50 26.40 -30.79 20.94
CA SER A 50 25.07 -31.10 21.48
C SER A 50 23.95 -30.40 20.73
N VAL A 51 24.11 -29.14 20.32
CA VAL A 51 23.11 -28.45 19.49
C VAL A 51 22.96 -29.14 18.13
N ALA A 52 24.06 -29.57 17.51
CA ALA A 52 24.00 -30.31 16.24
C ALA A 52 23.27 -31.66 16.36
N SER A 53 23.44 -32.38 17.48
CA SER A 53 22.68 -33.62 17.72
C SER A 53 21.21 -33.33 18.01
N PHE A 54 20.88 -32.26 18.73
CA PHE A 54 19.49 -31.82 18.92
C PHE A 54 18.81 -31.44 17.61
N ILE A 55 19.51 -30.78 16.68
CA ILE A 55 18.96 -30.43 15.35
C ILE A 55 18.64 -31.68 14.54
N ARG A 56 19.49 -32.71 14.59
CA ARG A 56 19.26 -33.99 13.90
C ARG A 56 18.03 -34.74 14.39
N LEU A 57 17.62 -34.56 15.66
CA LEU A 57 16.41 -35.19 16.19
C LEU A 57 15.13 -34.70 15.49
N PHE A 58 15.15 -33.51 14.90
CA PHE A 58 14.00 -32.96 14.17
C PHE A 58 13.93 -33.42 12.72
N GLU A 59 15.00 -34.01 12.16
CA GLU A 59 15.07 -34.41 10.76
C GLU A 59 13.91 -35.34 10.32
N PRO A 60 13.55 -36.41 11.06
CA PRO A 60 12.44 -37.27 10.67
C PRO A 60 11.10 -36.52 10.65
N MET A 61 10.91 -35.57 11.57
CA MET A 61 9.70 -34.75 11.65
C MET A 61 9.61 -33.80 10.46
N VAL A 62 10.71 -33.17 10.07
CA VAL A 62 10.78 -32.27 8.90
C VAL A 62 10.51 -33.05 7.62
N ILE A 63 11.18 -34.19 7.42
CA ILE A 63 10.95 -35.07 6.26
C ILE A 63 9.48 -35.50 6.17
N LYS A 64 8.87 -35.92 7.29
CA LYS A 64 7.47 -36.31 7.32
C LYS A 64 6.54 -35.12 7.00
N SER A 65 6.87 -33.93 7.47
CA SER A 65 6.10 -32.70 7.19
C SER A 65 6.14 -32.34 5.70
N LEU A 66 7.32 -32.42 5.07
CA LEU A 66 7.50 -32.21 3.63
C LEU A 66 6.67 -33.20 2.81
N LYS A 67 6.74 -34.49 3.14
CA LYS A 67 5.94 -35.53 2.48
C LYS A 67 4.45 -35.32 2.69
N GLN A 68 4.03 -34.93 3.89
CA GLN A 68 2.62 -34.71 4.19
C GLN A 68 2.04 -33.52 3.42
N TYR A 69 2.84 -32.46 3.21
CA TYR A 69 2.42 -31.31 2.41
C TYR A 69 2.00 -31.69 0.99
N THR A 70 2.72 -32.62 0.35
CA THR A 70 2.49 -32.99 -1.06
C THR A 70 1.30 -33.92 -1.28
N VAL A 71 0.75 -34.50 -0.21
CA VAL A 71 -0.39 -35.45 -0.29
C VAL A 71 -1.65 -34.94 0.41
N THR A 72 -1.57 -33.85 1.16
CA THR A 72 -2.71 -33.30 1.91
C THR A 72 -3.43 -32.21 1.13
N SER A 73 -4.74 -32.09 1.37
CA SER A 73 -5.58 -30.95 0.96
C SER A 73 -5.88 -29.97 2.10
N ASN A 74 -5.33 -30.21 3.30
CA ASN A 74 -5.55 -29.35 4.45
C ASN A 74 -4.64 -28.11 4.38
N VAL A 75 -5.23 -26.95 4.09
CA VAL A 75 -4.53 -25.67 3.96
C VAL A 75 -3.87 -25.25 5.26
N SER A 76 -4.51 -25.46 6.41
CA SER A 76 -3.93 -25.12 7.72
C SER A 76 -2.63 -25.89 7.95
N LEU A 77 -2.62 -27.19 7.64
CA LEU A 77 -1.42 -28.02 7.72
C LEU A 77 -0.34 -27.53 6.74
N GLN A 78 -0.69 -27.23 5.49
CA GLN A 78 0.23 -26.67 4.51
C GLN A 78 0.87 -25.37 5.00
N CYS A 79 0.08 -24.46 5.56
CA CYS A 79 0.57 -23.22 6.17
C CYS A 79 1.58 -23.50 7.31
N GLN A 80 1.31 -24.47 8.19
CA GLN A 80 2.23 -24.81 9.27
C GLN A 80 3.56 -25.37 8.74
N VAL A 81 3.53 -26.22 7.72
CA VAL A 81 4.76 -26.73 7.10
C VAL A 81 5.56 -25.60 6.46
N LEU A 82 4.92 -24.70 5.70
CA LEU A 82 5.60 -23.55 5.09
C LEU A 82 6.20 -22.60 6.14
N MET A 83 5.51 -22.41 7.26
CA MET A 83 6.02 -21.62 8.39
C MET A 83 7.25 -22.27 9.02
N LEU A 84 7.21 -23.59 9.26
CA LEU A 84 8.35 -24.36 9.77
C LEU A 84 9.55 -24.23 8.83
N LEU A 85 9.36 -24.41 7.53
CA LEU A 85 10.45 -24.30 6.55
C LEU A 85 11.01 -22.90 6.46
N SER A 86 10.15 -21.88 6.48
CA SER A 86 10.59 -20.48 6.51
C SER A 86 11.49 -20.21 7.71
N GLN A 87 11.12 -20.72 8.90
CA GLN A 87 11.92 -20.60 10.11
C GLN A 87 13.27 -21.33 9.99
N LEU A 88 13.29 -22.55 9.45
CA LEU A 88 14.53 -23.31 9.25
C LEU A 88 15.49 -22.58 8.30
N VAL A 89 14.98 -22.00 7.21
CA VAL A 89 15.77 -21.19 6.27
C VAL A 89 16.30 -19.93 6.95
N GLN A 90 15.48 -19.22 7.73
CA GLN A 90 15.92 -18.06 8.51
C GLN A 90 17.01 -18.40 9.54
N LEU A 91 16.93 -19.61 10.14
CA LEU A 91 17.95 -20.15 11.04
C LEU A 91 19.21 -20.66 10.33
N ARG A 92 19.33 -20.44 9.01
CA ARG A 92 20.47 -20.84 8.17
C ARG A 92 20.68 -22.35 8.09
N VAL A 93 19.61 -23.13 8.24
CA VAL A 93 19.64 -24.56 7.88
C VAL A 93 19.71 -24.66 6.36
N ASN A 94 20.68 -25.43 5.86
CA ASN A 94 20.86 -25.59 4.41
C ASN A 94 19.64 -26.30 3.81
N TYR A 95 18.86 -25.56 3.01
CA TYR A 95 17.66 -26.07 2.37
C TYR A 95 17.92 -27.27 1.46
N CYS A 96 19.09 -27.35 0.83
CA CYS A 96 19.43 -28.47 -0.08
C CYS A 96 19.55 -29.81 0.65
N LEU A 97 19.72 -29.80 1.98
CA LEU A 97 19.66 -31.01 2.80
C LEU A 97 18.21 -31.46 3.06
N LEU A 98 17.27 -30.52 3.06
CA LEU A 98 15.85 -30.79 3.27
C LEU A 98 15.15 -31.24 1.98
N ASP A 99 15.54 -30.66 0.85
CA ASP A 99 14.95 -30.93 -0.47
C ASP A 99 16.05 -31.07 -1.54
N SER A 100 16.86 -32.12 -1.42
CA SER A 100 18.00 -32.39 -2.31
C SER A 100 17.58 -32.59 -3.77
N GLU A 101 16.44 -33.25 -3.99
CA GLU A 101 15.87 -33.54 -5.31
C GLU A 101 14.95 -32.44 -5.83
N ARG A 102 14.78 -31.34 -5.09
CA ARG A 102 13.88 -30.23 -5.43
C ARG A 102 12.41 -30.65 -5.65
N ILE A 103 12.00 -31.75 -5.03
CA ILE A 103 10.64 -32.28 -5.14
C ILE A 103 9.67 -31.35 -4.44
N PHE A 104 10.01 -30.87 -3.24
CA PHE A 104 9.11 -30.03 -2.47
C PHE A 104 8.93 -28.66 -3.13
N ILE A 105 10.03 -27.97 -3.47
CA ILE A 105 9.93 -26.68 -4.17
C ILE A 105 9.23 -26.83 -5.53
N GLY A 106 9.52 -27.91 -6.26
CA GLY A 106 8.84 -28.23 -7.52
C GLY A 106 7.33 -28.38 -7.34
N PHE A 107 6.90 -29.07 -6.28
CA PHE A 107 5.49 -29.20 -5.93
C PHE A 107 4.84 -27.87 -5.56
N VAL A 108 5.50 -27.05 -4.72
CA VAL A 108 4.99 -25.71 -4.35
C VAL A 108 4.82 -24.82 -5.57
N LEU A 109 5.77 -24.85 -6.52
CA LEU A 109 5.66 -24.08 -7.76
C LEU A 109 4.54 -24.61 -8.67
N LYS A 110 4.39 -25.93 -8.79
CA LYS A 110 3.32 -26.54 -9.57
C LYS A 110 1.93 -26.26 -8.97
N GLN A 111 1.84 -26.06 -7.66
CA GLN A 111 0.60 -25.71 -6.98
C GLN A 111 -0.03 -24.41 -7.54
N PHE A 112 0.76 -23.51 -8.13
CA PHE A 112 0.24 -22.28 -8.74
C PHE A 112 -0.71 -22.53 -9.91
N GLU A 113 -0.52 -23.60 -10.70
CA GLU A 113 -1.44 -23.96 -11.79
C GLU A 113 -2.87 -24.12 -11.24
N PHE A 114 -3.02 -24.88 -10.15
CA PHE A 114 -4.30 -25.10 -9.49
C PHE A 114 -4.82 -23.87 -8.73
N ILE A 115 -3.94 -23.02 -8.22
CA ILE A 115 -4.34 -21.77 -7.55
C ILE A 115 -4.91 -20.79 -8.57
N GLU A 116 -4.23 -20.62 -9.71
CA GLU A 116 -4.65 -19.71 -10.79
C GLU A 116 -5.99 -20.18 -11.41
N GLU A 117 -6.20 -21.49 -11.53
CA GLU A 117 -7.47 -22.09 -11.96
C GLU A 117 -8.59 -22.01 -10.89
N GLY A 118 -8.26 -21.60 -9.65
CA GLY A 118 -9.24 -21.46 -8.56
C GLY A 118 -9.64 -22.78 -7.89
N HIS A 119 -8.85 -23.84 -8.05
CA HIS A 119 -9.12 -25.16 -7.46
C HIS A 119 -8.68 -25.28 -5.99
N VAL A 120 -7.87 -24.34 -5.50
CA VAL A 120 -7.40 -24.30 -4.11
C VAL A 120 -8.28 -23.35 -3.29
N LYS A 121 -8.70 -23.82 -2.10
CA LYS A 121 -9.48 -23.01 -1.14
C LYS A 121 -8.55 -22.27 -0.18
N GLN A 122 -9.08 -21.25 0.51
CA GLN A 122 -8.37 -20.49 1.56
C GLN A 122 -7.00 -19.97 1.09
N THR A 123 -6.94 -19.48 -0.15
CA THR A 123 -5.71 -18.97 -0.76
C THR A 123 -5.20 -17.73 -0.05
N GLU A 124 -6.09 -16.95 0.56
CA GLU A 124 -5.78 -15.78 1.37
C GLU A 124 -4.87 -16.09 2.57
N ASP A 125 -4.95 -17.31 3.11
CA ASP A 125 -4.09 -17.79 4.19
C ASP A 125 -2.81 -18.43 3.65
N LEU A 126 -2.93 -19.20 2.57
CA LEU A 126 -1.85 -20.01 2.01
C LEU A 126 -0.80 -19.17 1.27
N LEU A 127 -1.25 -18.25 0.39
CA LEU A 127 -0.37 -17.49 -0.49
C LEU A 127 0.66 -16.65 0.27
N PRO A 128 0.31 -15.92 1.34
CA PRO A 128 1.31 -15.23 2.16
C PRO A 128 2.41 -16.17 2.67
N LYS A 129 2.06 -17.41 3.05
CA LYS A 129 3.04 -18.38 3.56
C LYS A 129 3.93 -18.94 2.45
N ILE A 130 3.36 -19.21 1.28
CA ILE A 130 4.13 -19.62 0.10
C ILE A 130 5.11 -18.51 -0.27
N PHE A 131 4.64 -17.27 -0.46
CA PHE A 131 5.49 -16.16 -0.88
C PHE A 131 6.56 -15.82 0.16
N ASN A 132 6.23 -15.84 1.46
CA ASN A 132 7.22 -15.67 2.53
C ASN A 132 8.32 -16.75 2.47
N PHE A 133 7.95 -18.01 2.25
CA PHE A 133 8.91 -19.09 2.07
C PHE A 133 9.80 -18.89 0.83
N LEU A 134 9.21 -18.58 -0.33
CA LEU A 134 9.96 -18.35 -1.57
C LEU A 134 10.92 -17.16 -1.47
N VAL A 135 10.48 -16.08 -0.83
CA VAL A 135 11.29 -14.88 -0.59
C VAL A 135 12.49 -15.22 0.28
N HIS A 136 12.32 -15.94 1.40
CA HIS A 136 13.45 -16.40 2.21
C HIS A 136 14.40 -17.31 1.42
N LEU A 137 13.85 -18.24 0.63
CA LEU A 137 14.63 -19.16 -0.18
C LEU A 137 15.45 -18.45 -1.27
N SER A 138 15.03 -17.25 -1.69
CA SER A 138 15.76 -16.49 -2.70
C SER A 138 17.12 -15.92 -2.26
N TYR A 139 17.39 -15.90 -0.96
CA TYR A 139 18.72 -15.59 -0.43
C TYR A 139 19.67 -16.80 -0.45
N GLU A 140 19.12 -18.01 -0.54
CA GLU A 140 19.89 -19.24 -0.47
C GLU A 140 20.47 -19.62 -1.85
N LYS A 141 21.72 -20.09 -1.83
CA LYS A 141 22.45 -20.50 -3.04
C LYS A 141 22.86 -21.97 -2.89
N ASN A 142 22.57 -22.78 -3.89
CA ASN A 142 23.11 -24.13 -4.02
C ASN A 142 24.31 -24.12 -4.96
N HIS A 143 25.52 -24.39 -4.46
CA HIS A 143 26.76 -24.34 -5.25
C HIS A 143 26.86 -23.09 -6.15
N SER A 144 26.62 -21.92 -5.55
CA SER A 144 26.61 -20.59 -6.19
C SER A 144 25.43 -20.28 -7.12
N LYS A 145 24.51 -21.21 -7.38
CA LYS A 145 23.27 -20.96 -8.12
C LYS A 145 22.11 -20.68 -7.16
N ALA A 146 21.38 -19.59 -7.39
CA ALA A 146 20.16 -19.31 -6.61
C ALA A 146 19.16 -20.47 -6.75
N ILE A 147 18.48 -20.83 -5.66
CA ILE A 147 17.45 -21.87 -5.70
C ILE A 147 16.21 -21.35 -6.43
N ILE A 148 15.78 -20.13 -6.09
CA ILE A 148 14.77 -19.35 -6.78
C ILE A 148 15.18 -17.87 -6.75
N GLY A 149 14.97 -17.14 -7.84
CA GLY A 149 15.27 -15.70 -7.90
C GLY A 149 14.04 -14.83 -7.67
N ILE A 150 14.22 -13.62 -7.15
CA ILE A 150 13.15 -12.61 -7.06
C ILE A 150 12.42 -12.40 -8.40
N PRO A 151 13.08 -12.36 -9.58
CA PRO A 151 12.38 -12.24 -10.85
C PRO A 151 11.34 -13.35 -11.08
N LYS A 152 11.63 -14.59 -10.66
CA LYS A 152 10.68 -15.70 -10.76
C LYS A 152 9.51 -15.53 -9.79
N ILE A 153 9.76 -15.01 -8.59
CA ILE A 153 8.70 -14.74 -7.59
C ILE A 153 7.77 -13.65 -8.10
N ILE A 154 8.31 -12.59 -8.70
CA ILE A 154 7.52 -11.53 -9.34
C ILE A 154 6.67 -12.11 -10.48
N GLN A 155 7.24 -12.99 -11.30
CA GLN A 155 6.49 -13.67 -12.36
C GLN A 155 5.29 -14.47 -11.82
N LEU A 156 5.42 -15.10 -10.65
CA LEU A 156 4.30 -15.78 -10.00
C LEU A 156 3.21 -14.80 -9.54
N CYS A 157 3.60 -13.63 -9.01
CA CYS A 157 2.63 -12.56 -8.70
C CYS A 157 1.90 -12.06 -9.96
N ASP A 158 2.61 -11.92 -11.09
CA ASP A 158 1.99 -11.56 -12.37
C ASP A 158 1.02 -12.62 -12.87
N GLY A 159 1.36 -13.91 -12.74
CA GLY A 159 0.47 -15.04 -13.04
C GLY A 159 -0.83 -14.97 -12.25
N LEU A 160 -0.73 -14.77 -10.93
CA LEU A 160 -1.90 -14.56 -10.07
C LEU A 160 -2.72 -13.34 -10.51
N MET A 161 -2.08 -12.25 -10.91
CA MET A 161 -2.78 -11.04 -11.36
C MET A 161 -3.47 -11.20 -12.72
N ALA A 162 -2.93 -12.06 -13.58
CA ALA A 162 -3.50 -12.40 -14.89
C ALA A 162 -4.59 -13.49 -14.80
N SER A 163 -4.66 -14.25 -13.71
CA SER A 163 -5.57 -15.39 -13.53
C SER A 163 -7.07 -15.03 -13.52
N GLY A 164 -7.41 -13.76 -13.33
CA GLY A 164 -8.80 -13.30 -13.17
C GLY A 164 -9.40 -13.59 -11.79
N GLN A 165 -8.66 -14.22 -10.88
CA GLN A 165 -9.08 -14.46 -9.51
C GLN A 165 -9.19 -13.15 -8.68
N PRO A 166 -10.00 -13.11 -7.61
CA PRO A 166 -10.15 -11.90 -6.80
C PRO A 166 -8.83 -11.41 -6.20
N ALA A 167 -8.46 -10.15 -6.46
CA ALA A 167 -7.19 -9.59 -6.01
C ALA A 167 -7.01 -9.65 -4.47
N LEU A 168 -8.08 -9.46 -3.69
CA LEU A 168 -8.07 -9.47 -2.22
C LEU A 168 -7.63 -10.81 -1.62
N THR A 169 -7.93 -11.93 -2.26
CA THR A 169 -7.63 -13.28 -1.73
C THR A 169 -6.47 -13.96 -2.45
N TYR A 170 -6.01 -13.40 -3.58
CA TYR A 170 -4.93 -13.97 -4.39
C TYR A 170 -3.72 -13.02 -4.48
N CYS A 171 -3.86 -11.92 -5.22
CA CYS A 171 -2.75 -11.05 -5.59
C CYS A 171 -2.17 -10.26 -4.41
N ILE A 172 -3.05 -9.63 -3.63
CA ILE A 172 -2.65 -8.73 -2.54
C ILE A 172 -1.94 -9.49 -1.41
N PRO A 173 -2.45 -10.65 -0.93
CA PRO A 173 -1.76 -11.45 0.08
C PRO A 173 -0.40 -11.97 -0.41
N ALA A 174 -0.26 -12.28 -1.70
CA ALA A 174 1.00 -12.70 -2.33
C ALA A 174 2.03 -11.57 -2.44
N LEU A 175 1.60 -10.35 -2.76
CA LEU A 175 2.49 -9.20 -2.94
C LEU A 175 3.09 -8.70 -1.63
N ALA A 176 2.34 -8.76 -0.52
CA ALA A 176 2.78 -8.16 0.74
C ALA A 176 4.15 -8.68 1.24
N PRO A 177 4.42 -10.01 1.35
CA PRO A 177 5.74 -10.50 1.76
C PRO A 177 6.88 -10.09 0.82
N VAL A 178 6.61 -9.99 -0.49
CA VAL A 178 7.61 -9.61 -1.49
C VAL A 178 7.98 -8.14 -1.35
N VAL A 179 6.98 -7.28 -1.18
CA VAL A 179 7.17 -5.83 -0.99
C VAL A 179 7.92 -5.56 0.32
N GLU A 180 7.49 -6.17 1.42
CA GLU A 180 8.14 -6.01 2.72
C GLU A 180 9.62 -6.42 2.67
N ASP A 181 9.95 -7.57 2.07
CA ASP A 181 11.34 -8.01 1.94
C ASP A 181 12.19 -7.07 1.06
N VAL A 182 11.69 -6.73 -0.13
CA VAL A 182 12.45 -5.93 -1.11
C VAL A 182 12.69 -4.49 -0.64
N PHE A 183 11.77 -3.92 0.15
CA PHE A 183 11.89 -2.55 0.65
C PHE A 183 12.49 -2.45 2.07
N LEU A 184 12.16 -3.36 3.00
CA LEU A 184 12.59 -3.25 4.42
C LEU A 184 13.85 -4.05 4.76
N ILE A 185 14.01 -5.23 4.14
CA ILE A 185 15.02 -6.24 4.52
C ILE A 185 16.22 -6.19 3.56
N ARG A 186 15.97 -6.18 2.24
CA ARG A 186 17.03 -6.09 1.22
C ARG A 186 17.73 -4.74 1.27
N ASN A 187 18.89 -4.72 1.92
CA ASN A 187 19.77 -3.57 1.94
C ASN A 187 20.51 -3.41 0.61
N ALA A 188 21.01 -2.20 0.39
CA ALA A 188 21.84 -1.91 -0.76
C ALA A 188 23.07 -2.84 -0.79
N SER A 189 23.33 -3.46 -1.95
CA SER A 189 24.53 -4.29 -2.14
C SER A 189 25.74 -3.39 -2.43
N LEU A 190 26.92 -3.81 -1.98
CA LEU A 190 28.19 -3.18 -2.40
C LEU A 190 28.47 -3.44 -3.88
N ASN A 191 27.85 -4.45 -4.48
CA ASN A 191 27.96 -4.73 -5.90
C ASN A 191 26.99 -3.82 -6.68
N PRO A 192 27.49 -2.93 -7.57
CA PRO A 192 26.65 -2.01 -8.32
C PRO A 192 25.66 -2.71 -9.26
N VAL A 193 25.99 -3.92 -9.73
CA VAL A 193 25.09 -4.71 -10.60
C VAL A 193 23.88 -5.21 -9.82
N GLU A 194 24.11 -5.84 -8.67
CA GLU A 194 23.04 -6.32 -7.78
C GLU A 194 22.18 -5.16 -7.26
N GLN A 195 22.80 -4.01 -7.00
CA GLN A 195 22.09 -2.80 -6.62
C GLN A 195 21.13 -2.32 -7.73
N ARG A 196 21.59 -2.29 -8.98
CA ARG A 196 20.76 -1.90 -10.13
C ARG A 196 19.62 -2.88 -10.37
N GLU A 197 19.86 -4.18 -10.21
CA GLU A 197 18.83 -5.22 -10.31
C GLU A 197 17.77 -5.06 -9.20
N LEU A 198 18.17 -4.75 -7.97
CA LEU A 198 17.27 -4.49 -6.86
C LEU A 198 16.42 -3.23 -7.11
N GLU A 199 17.01 -2.18 -7.66
CA GLU A 199 16.27 -0.96 -8.04
C GLU A 199 15.25 -1.23 -9.14
N THR A 200 15.63 -1.99 -10.17
CA THR A 200 14.71 -2.43 -11.24
C THR A 200 13.55 -3.24 -10.65
N THR A 201 13.86 -4.14 -9.71
CA THR A 201 12.86 -4.94 -8.98
C THR A 201 11.87 -4.05 -8.22
N ARG A 202 12.36 -3.01 -7.54
CA ARG A 202 11.50 -2.04 -6.82
C ARG A 202 10.60 -1.28 -7.77
N GLU A 203 11.09 -0.83 -8.92
CA GLU A 203 10.28 -0.14 -9.94
C GLU A 203 9.16 -1.04 -10.48
N VAL A 204 9.45 -2.33 -10.71
CA VAL A 204 8.44 -3.32 -11.14
C VAL A 204 7.37 -3.49 -10.06
N LEU A 205 7.77 -3.66 -8.79
CA LEU A 205 6.80 -3.82 -7.70
C LEU A 205 5.91 -2.58 -7.51
N ILE A 206 6.46 -1.36 -7.58
CA ILE A 206 5.65 -0.14 -7.56
C ILE A 206 4.62 -0.15 -8.70
N SER A 207 5.05 -0.52 -9.91
CA SER A 207 4.15 -0.58 -11.07
C SER A 207 3.03 -1.61 -10.89
N MET A 208 3.35 -2.78 -10.31
CA MET A 208 2.35 -3.81 -9.97
C MET A 208 1.36 -3.32 -8.91
N LEU A 209 1.85 -2.64 -7.85
CA LEU A 209 1.00 -2.07 -6.81
C LEU A 209 0.05 -1.01 -7.39
N LEU A 210 0.53 -0.13 -8.28
CA LEU A 210 -0.30 0.91 -8.88
C LEU A 210 -1.45 0.35 -9.75
N ARG A 211 -1.30 -0.85 -10.32
CA ARG A 211 -2.39 -1.55 -11.03
C ARG A 211 -3.54 -1.98 -10.11
N LEU A 212 -3.28 -2.11 -8.80
CA LEU A 212 -4.23 -2.57 -7.78
C LEU A 212 -4.58 -1.46 -6.77
N VAL A 213 -4.33 -0.19 -7.11
CA VAL A 213 -4.48 0.96 -6.20
C VAL A 213 -5.92 1.22 -5.75
N GLU A 214 -6.92 0.53 -6.32
CA GLU A 214 -8.30 0.60 -5.85
C GLU A 214 -8.48 0.02 -4.43
N TYR A 215 -7.57 -0.85 -3.97
CA TYR A 215 -7.62 -1.53 -2.68
C TYR A 215 -6.77 -0.84 -1.62
N TYR A 216 -7.33 -0.64 -0.42
CA TYR A 216 -6.60 0.09 0.61
C TYR A 216 -5.36 -0.64 1.14
N GLN A 217 -5.34 -1.98 1.11
CA GLN A 217 -4.18 -2.78 1.51
C GLN A 217 -2.97 -2.46 0.62
N ILE A 218 -3.21 -2.20 -0.67
CA ILE A 218 -2.19 -1.80 -1.64
C ILE A 218 -1.73 -0.37 -1.38
N ILE A 219 -2.65 0.52 -1.00
CA ILE A 219 -2.32 1.89 -0.59
C ILE A 219 -1.43 1.90 0.65
N GLU A 220 -1.66 1.01 1.62
CA GLU A 220 -0.77 0.86 2.78
C GLU A 220 0.63 0.38 2.38
N LEU A 221 0.72 -0.58 1.47
CA LEU A 221 2.00 -1.05 0.92
C LEU A 221 2.73 0.06 0.15
N LEU A 222 2.03 0.85 -0.66
CA LEU A 222 2.61 2.00 -1.37
C LEU A 222 3.15 3.05 -0.39
N ALA A 223 2.40 3.36 0.67
CA ALA A 223 2.86 4.30 1.70
C ALA A 223 4.14 3.80 2.38
N LEU A 224 4.24 2.50 2.65
CA LEU A 224 5.44 1.86 3.19
C LEU A 224 6.62 1.99 2.21
N CYS A 225 6.43 1.63 0.94
CA CYS A 225 7.47 1.74 -0.09
C CYS A 225 8.01 3.18 -0.19
N LEU A 226 7.13 4.17 -0.23
CA LEU A 226 7.52 5.58 -0.33
C LEU A 226 8.30 6.04 0.92
N THR A 227 7.82 5.67 2.11
CA THR A 227 8.49 6.01 3.38
C THR A 227 9.92 5.45 3.42
N GLU A 228 10.10 4.19 3.07
CA GLU A 228 11.42 3.55 3.07
C GLU A 228 12.33 4.07 1.94
N SER A 229 11.75 4.40 0.78
CA SER A 229 12.52 4.94 -0.35
C SER A 229 13.21 6.26 -0.02
N ARG A 230 12.59 7.10 0.81
CA ARG A 230 13.13 8.40 1.23
C ARG A 230 14.45 8.26 1.99
N PHE A 231 14.56 7.21 2.81
CA PHE A 231 15.73 6.96 3.66
C PHE A 231 16.70 5.94 3.06
N SER A 232 16.65 5.73 1.74
CA SER A 232 17.55 4.78 1.08
C SER A 232 19.02 5.14 1.33
N GLY A 233 19.80 4.14 1.73
CA GLY A 233 21.20 4.31 2.16
C GLY A 233 22.22 4.56 1.05
N ASP A 234 21.78 4.69 -0.21
CA ASP A 234 22.63 4.88 -1.38
C ASP A 234 22.89 6.36 -1.74
N GLY A 235 22.40 7.29 -0.93
CA GLY A 235 22.56 8.74 -1.13
C GLY A 235 21.64 9.35 -2.20
N ASN A 236 20.85 8.53 -2.92
CA ASN A 236 19.89 8.99 -3.93
C ASN A 236 18.42 8.77 -3.52
N GLY A 237 18.18 8.46 -2.25
CA GLY A 237 16.84 8.18 -1.72
C GLY A 237 15.84 9.32 -1.93
N GLU A 238 16.27 10.57 -1.79
CA GLU A 238 15.37 11.72 -1.90
C GLU A 238 14.82 11.90 -3.33
N GLU A 239 15.67 11.76 -4.35
CA GLU A 239 15.23 11.91 -5.75
C GLU A 239 14.33 10.74 -6.18
N LYS A 240 14.68 9.52 -5.77
CA LYS A 240 13.83 8.34 -5.98
C LYS A 240 12.46 8.52 -5.33
N TRP A 241 12.45 8.98 -4.09
CA TRP A 241 11.22 9.25 -3.35
C TRP A 241 10.35 10.29 -4.06
N ARG A 242 10.92 11.39 -4.58
CA ARG A 242 10.16 12.37 -5.39
C ARG A 242 9.60 11.76 -6.67
N ARG A 243 10.40 10.98 -7.40
CA ARG A 243 9.98 10.31 -8.65
C ARG A 243 8.82 9.34 -8.40
N TRP A 244 8.93 8.46 -7.40
CA TRP A 244 7.87 7.51 -7.06
C TRP A 244 6.64 8.19 -6.44
N SER A 245 6.82 9.27 -5.69
CA SER A 245 5.70 10.09 -5.20
C SER A 245 4.87 10.66 -6.34
N ARG A 246 5.52 11.21 -7.37
CA ARG A 246 4.85 11.73 -8.57
C ARG A 246 4.14 10.61 -9.33
N LEU A 247 4.85 9.53 -9.63
CA LEU A 247 4.28 8.36 -10.31
C LEU A 247 3.04 7.82 -9.58
N THR A 248 3.09 7.77 -8.25
CA THR A 248 1.97 7.30 -7.44
C THR A 248 0.77 8.23 -7.56
N MET A 249 0.96 9.54 -7.45
CA MET A 249 -0.17 10.50 -7.50
C MET A 249 -0.73 10.73 -8.89
N ASP A 250 0.09 10.59 -9.94
CA ASP A 250 -0.37 10.61 -11.32
C ASP A 250 -1.36 9.46 -11.60
N SER A 251 -1.24 8.34 -10.86
CA SER A 251 -2.21 7.24 -10.89
C SER A 251 -3.37 7.45 -9.91
N VAL A 252 -3.09 7.85 -8.65
CA VAL A 252 -4.09 7.94 -7.58
C VAL A 252 -5.10 9.07 -7.81
N LEU A 253 -4.68 10.26 -8.23
CA LEU A 253 -5.58 11.42 -8.34
C LEU A 253 -6.71 11.22 -9.38
N PRO A 254 -6.45 10.70 -10.61
CA PRO A 254 -7.52 10.34 -11.53
C PRO A 254 -8.46 9.26 -10.95
N MET A 255 -7.91 8.29 -10.22
CA MET A 255 -8.68 7.19 -9.62
C MET A 255 -9.60 7.68 -8.49
N LEU A 256 -9.17 8.69 -7.72
CA LEU A 256 -10.00 9.39 -6.74
C LEU A 256 -11.12 10.19 -7.40
N THR A 257 -10.79 10.93 -8.46
CA THR A 257 -11.76 11.74 -9.22
C THR A 257 -12.87 10.86 -9.81
N ALA A 258 -12.49 9.69 -10.33
CA ALA A 258 -13.42 8.70 -10.88
C ALA A 258 -14.17 7.89 -9.80
N GLY A 259 -13.94 8.12 -8.50
CA GLY A 259 -14.60 7.39 -7.42
C GLY A 259 -14.32 5.88 -7.41
N LYS A 260 -13.17 5.45 -7.96
CA LYS A 260 -12.84 4.03 -8.11
C LYS A 260 -12.08 3.44 -6.91
N ILE A 261 -11.42 4.28 -6.11
CA ILE A 261 -10.72 3.82 -4.90
C ILE A 261 -11.72 3.56 -3.76
N ARG A 262 -11.58 2.41 -3.10
CA ARG A 262 -12.49 1.93 -2.05
C ARG A 262 -12.13 2.52 -0.68
N ILE A 263 -12.69 3.68 -0.35
CA ILE A 263 -12.45 4.43 0.90
C ILE A 263 -13.69 4.45 1.80
N GLU A 264 -14.34 3.31 2.00
CA GLU A 264 -15.57 3.21 2.81
C GLU A 264 -15.32 2.76 4.26
N SER A 265 -14.17 2.16 4.53
CA SER A 265 -13.79 1.67 5.85
C SER A 265 -12.83 2.63 6.55
N GLU A 266 -12.80 2.59 7.88
CA GLU A 266 -11.84 3.33 8.69
C GLU A 266 -10.39 2.98 8.31
N LYS A 267 -10.11 1.68 8.12
CA LYS A 267 -8.80 1.19 7.68
C LYS A 267 -8.39 1.81 6.34
N ALA A 268 -9.33 1.92 5.40
CA ALA A 268 -9.06 2.52 4.11
C ALA A 268 -8.78 4.02 4.19
N HIS A 269 -9.50 4.71 5.06
CA HIS A 269 -9.26 6.13 5.33
C HIS A 269 -7.86 6.35 5.94
N ILE A 270 -7.49 5.55 6.95
CA ILE A 270 -6.17 5.59 7.57
C ILE A 270 -5.07 5.31 6.54
N ALA A 271 -5.25 4.29 5.69
CA ALA A 271 -4.31 3.94 4.63
C ALA A 271 -4.03 5.12 3.70
N MET A 272 -5.09 5.83 3.29
CA MET A 272 -4.94 6.98 2.41
C MET A 272 -4.24 8.16 3.11
N VAL A 273 -4.57 8.44 4.37
CA VAL A 273 -3.87 9.48 5.14
C VAL A 273 -2.38 9.15 5.28
N LYS A 274 -2.02 7.87 5.53
CA LYS A 274 -0.61 7.42 5.55
C LYS A 274 0.05 7.63 4.19
N LEU A 275 -0.63 7.33 3.08
CA LEU A 275 -0.09 7.54 1.74
C LEU A 275 0.23 9.01 1.49
N PHE A 276 -0.71 9.93 1.77
CA PHE A 276 -0.50 11.37 1.59
C PHE A 276 0.63 11.91 2.50
N ALA A 277 0.79 11.35 3.70
CA ALA A 277 1.91 11.66 4.58
C ALA A 277 3.27 11.16 4.07
N ALA A 278 3.28 10.05 3.34
CA ALA A 278 4.48 9.45 2.77
C ALA A 278 4.92 10.11 1.46
N ILE A 279 4.03 10.81 0.75
CA ILE A 279 4.30 11.45 -0.54
C ILE A 279 5.13 12.73 -0.40
N SER A 280 5.98 13.00 -1.39
CA SER A 280 6.68 14.27 -1.52
C SER A 280 5.71 15.45 -1.66
N PRO A 281 5.81 16.47 -0.80
CA PRO A 281 5.03 17.72 -0.87
C PRO A 281 5.05 18.42 -2.22
N THR A 282 6.15 18.24 -2.96
CA THR A 282 6.36 18.83 -4.29
C THR A 282 5.28 18.42 -5.29
N VAL A 283 4.66 17.25 -5.09
CA VAL A 283 3.60 16.71 -5.93
C VAL A 283 2.28 17.48 -5.76
N PHE A 284 2.07 18.12 -4.61
CA PHE A 284 0.88 18.92 -4.31
C PHE A 284 1.02 20.39 -4.71
N ARG A 285 2.10 20.76 -5.39
CA ARG A 285 2.35 22.12 -5.89
C ARG A 285 2.39 22.08 -7.42
N PRO A 286 1.39 22.65 -8.12
CA PRO A 286 0.26 23.42 -7.60
C PRO A 286 -0.85 22.56 -6.98
N VAL A 287 -1.71 23.15 -6.12
CA VAL A 287 -2.80 22.43 -5.41
C VAL A 287 -4.01 22.09 -6.29
N ASP A 288 -4.02 22.57 -7.53
CA ASP A 288 -5.14 22.42 -8.47
C ASP A 288 -5.66 20.99 -8.64
N PRO A 289 -4.81 19.94 -8.76
CA PRO A 289 -5.31 18.57 -8.88
C PRO A 289 -6.12 18.14 -7.65
N LEU A 290 -5.72 18.56 -6.44
CA LEU A 290 -6.46 18.28 -5.22
C LEU A 290 -7.79 19.03 -5.18
N LEU A 291 -7.80 20.31 -5.60
CA LEU A 291 -9.04 21.09 -5.69
C LEU A 291 -10.02 20.45 -6.69
N LYS A 292 -9.53 19.97 -7.83
CA LYS A 292 -10.36 19.23 -8.81
C LYS A 292 -10.98 17.96 -8.24
N VAL A 293 -10.21 17.19 -7.46
CA VAL A 293 -10.73 15.99 -6.78
C VAL A 293 -11.75 16.37 -5.70
N LEU A 294 -11.48 17.43 -4.92
CA LEU A 294 -12.37 17.89 -3.84
C LEU A 294 -13.77 18.24 -4.35
N PHE A 295 -13.82 18.94 -5.48
CA PHE A 295 -15.06 19.40 -6.10
C PHE A 295 -15.63 18.42 -7.13
N ALA A 296 -15.07 17.21 -7.26
CA ALA A 296 -15.61 16.19 -8.14
C ALA A 296 -17.00 15.75 -7.66
N LYS A 297 -18.00 15.83 -8.56
CA LYS A 297 -19.39 15.50 -8.26
C LYS A 297 -19.61 13.98 -8.34
N PRO A 298 -20.39 13.36 -7.42
CA PRO A 298 -20.86 12.00 -7.61
C PRO A 298 -21.90 11.93 -8.75
N ASP A 299 -21.80 10.91 -9.62
CA ASP A 299 -22.57 10.79 -10.87
C ASP A 299 -24.12 10.84 -10.72
N SER A 300 -24.69 10.72 -9.51
CA SER A 300 -26.14 10.86 -9.29
C SER A 300 -26.48 11.27 -7.84
N LEU A 301 -27.65 11.89 -7.62
CA LEU A 301 -28.14 12.22 -6.27
C LEU A 301 -28.82 11.03 -5.57
N ASP A 302 -29.24 10.00 -6.33
CA ASP A 302 -29.76 8.71 -5.83
C ASP A 302 -28.63 7.71 -5.53
N THR A 303 -27.54 8.22 -4.98
CA THR A 303 -26.31 7.46 -4.78
C THR A 303 -26.48 6.50 -3.59
N SER A 304 -26.16 5.21 -3.82
CA SER A 304 -26.14 4.20 -2.77
C SER A 304 -25.29 4.65 -1.57
N SER A 305 -25.70 4.26 -0.35
CA SER A 305 -25.00 4.61 0.90
C SER A 305 -23.48 4.36 0.81
N LEU A 306 -23.08 3.30 0.11
CA LEU A 306 -21.68 2.93 -0.13
C LEU A 306 -20.92 3.97 -0.97
N ARG A 307 -21.47 4.40 -2.10
CA ARG A 307 -20.84 5.40 -2.98
C ARG A 307 -20.74 6.77 -2.30
N LEU A 308 -21.74 7.12 -1.48
CA LEU A 308 -21.70 8.33 -0.68
C LEU A 308 -20.60 8.26 0.40
N LYS A 309 -20.50 7.14 1.13
CA LYS A 309 -19.40 6.90 2.09
C LYS A 309 -18.04 7.04 1.42
N ARG A 310 -17.87 6.45 0.23
CA ARG A 310 -16.66 6.57 -0.57
C ARG A 310 -16.33 8.02 -0.93
N TRP A 311 -17.29 8.76 -1.48
CA TRP A 311 -17.11 10.17 -1.85
C TRP A 311 -16.75 11.05 -0.63
N LEU A 312 -17.46 10.87 0.48
CA LEU A 312 -17.15 11.57 1.74
C LEU A 312 -15.75 11.22 2.25
N GLY A 313 -15.33 9.96 2.14
CA GLY A 313 -13.97 9.52 2.46
C GLY A 313 -12.92 10.25 1.62
N VAL A 314 -13.14 10.38 0.30
CA VAL A 314 -12.27 11.14 -0.61
C VAL A 314 -12.21 12.61 -0.20
N VAL A 315 -13.37 13.26 -0.02
CA VAL A 315 -13.46 14.67 0.38
C VAL A 315 -12.71 14.93 1.68
N ASN A 316 -12.90 14.06 2.68
CA ASN A 316 -12.24 14.23 3.97
C ASN A 316 -10.70 14.14 3.84
N VAL A 317 -10.17 13.11 3.16
CA VAL A 317 -8.72 12.99 2.98
C VAL A 317 -8.14 14.16 2.20
N VAL A 318 -8.79 14.57 1.11
CA VAL A 318 -8.30 15.68 0.28
C VAL A 318 -8.34 16.99 1.05
N LEU A 319 -9.40 17.24 1.82
CA LEU A 319 -9.49 18.44 2.67
C LEU A 319 -8.38 18.46 3.73
N LEU A 320 -8.15 17.34 4.42
CA LEU A 320 -7.05 17.20 5.38
C LEU A 320 -5.69 17.49 4.73
N SER A 321 -5.50 16.99 3.51
CA SER A 321 -4.27 17.18 2.74
C SER A 321 -4.09 18.63 2.29
N LEU A 322 -5.15 19.30 1.82
CA LEU A 322 -5.10 20.71 1.44
C LEU A 322 -4.73 21.60 2.63
N ILE A 323 -5.34 21.36 3.79
CA ILE A 323 -5.06 22.10 5.04
C ILE A 323 -3.60 21.90 5.46
N ALA A 324 -3.06 20.70 5.27
CA ALA A 324 -1.69 20.40 5.65
C ALA A 324 -0.64 20.92 4.63
N CYS A 325 -0.94 20.84 3.33
CA CYS A 325 0.04 21.09 2.27
C CYS A 325 0.11 22.54 1.78
N SER A 326 -0.92 23.36 2.00
CA SER A 326 -1.01 24.73 1.50
C SER A 326 -1.47 25.71 2.56
N LYS A 327 -0.97 26.95 2.48
CA LYS A 327 -1.59 28.09 3.18
C LYS A 327 -2.95 28.38 2.55
N GLU A 328 -3.87 28.87 3.38
CA GLU A 328 -5.23 29.23 2.98
C GLU A 328 -5.23 30.24 1.81
N GLU A 329 -4.47 31.34 1.93
CA GLU A 329 -4.39 32.38 0.89
C GLU A 329 -3.94 31.83 -0.46
N ALA A 330 -2.92 30.97 -0.47
CA ALA A 330 -2.41 30.36 -1.69
C ALA A 330 -3.44 29.40 -2.31
N MET A 331 -4.16 28.64 -1.49
CA MET A 331 -5.23 27.75 -1.93
C MET A 331 -6.40 28.55 -2.53
N LEU A 332 -6.82 29.63 -1.87
CA LEU A 332 -7.91 30.50 -2.32
C LEU A 332 -7.58 31.23 -3.62
N ALA A 333 -6.34 31.68 -3.79
CA ALA A 333 -5.87 32.25 -5.05
C ALA A 333 -6.01 31.24 -6.21
N ARG A 334 -5.56 29.99 -6.01
CA ARG A 334 -5.72 28.93 -7.01
C ARG A 334 -7.18 28.56 -7.25
N LEU A 335 -8.01 28.58 -6.19
CA LEU A 335 -9.45 28.34 -6.32
C LEU A 335 -10.13 29.47 -7.12
N SER A 336 -9.73 30.72 -6.93
CA SER A 336 -10.20 31.86 -7.73
C SER A 336 -9.91 31.64 -9.21
N ASP A 337 -8.66 31.29 -9.55
CA ASP A 337 -8.24 31.01 -10.93
C ASP A 337 -9.05 29.86 -11.55
N LEU A 338 -9.29 28.80 -10.79
CA LEU A 338 -10.07 27.65 -11.23
C LEU A 338 -11.57 27.95 -11.34
N SER A 339 -12.13 28.76 -10.43
CA SER A 339 -13.56 29.08 -10.37
C SER A 339 -14.08 29.80 -11.61
N ILE A 340 -13.20 30.55 -12.29
CA ILE A 340 -13.46 31.19 -13.57
C ILE A 340 -13.81 30.16 -14.66
N ASN A 341 -13.27 28.93 -14.54
CA ASN A 341 -13.55 27.81 -15.44
C ASN A 341 -14.68 26.89 -14.93
N PHE A 342 -15.06 26.98 -13.66
CA PHE A 342 -16.05 26.11 -12.98
C PHE A 342 -17.46 26.72 -12.92
N SER A 343 -17.91 27.38 -13.98
CA SER A 343 -19.25 28.00 -14.04
C SER A 343 -20.37 27.01 -13.66
N GLU A 344 -20.27 25.75 -14.09
CA GLU A 344 -21.25 24.68 -13.80
C GLU A 344 -21.20 24.14 -12.36
N LEU A 345 -20.02 24.08 -11.75
CA LEU A 345 -19.81 23.51 -10.42
C LEU A 345 -20.32 24.45 -9.32
N SER A 346 -20.14 25.76 -9.53
CA SER A 346 -20.79 26.78 -8.72
C SER A 346 -22.31 26.62 -8.83
N GLN A 347 -22.88 26.52 -10.03
CA GLN A 347 -24.32 26.44 -10.19
C GLN A 347 -24.93 25.16 -9.57
N SER A 348 -24.28 23.99 -9.69
CA SER A 348 -24.84 22.73 -9.16
C SER A 348 -24.83 22.62 -7.63
N PHE A 349 -23.88 23.24 -6.92
CA PHE A 349 -23.88 23.27 -5.45
C PHE A 349 -24.58 24.52 -4.88
N LEU A 350 -24.75 25.57 -5.69
CA LEU A 350 -25.40 26.81 -5.31
C LEU A 350 -26.91 26.86 -5.60
N HIS A 351 -27.47 25.88 -6.33
CA HIS A 351 -28.92 25.77 -6.49
C HIS A 351 -29.59 25.36 -5.17
N THR A 352 -29.79 26.35 -4.30
CA THR A 352 -31.07 26.45 -3.62
C THR A 352 -32.14 26.49 -4.70
N LYS A 353 -33.18 25.66 -4.58
CA LYS A 353 -34.43 25.80 -5.35
C LYS A 353 -35.00 27.20 -5.09
N THR A 354 -34.52 28.20 -5.80
CA THR A 354 -35.24 29.45 -5.99
C THR A 354 -35.71 29.38 -7.43
N SER A 355 -37.00 29.10 -7.59
CA SER A 355 -37.72 29.34 -8.83
C SER A 355 -37.55 30.81 -9.19
N ARG A 356 -36.50 31.15 -9.94
CA ARG A 356 -36.43 32.42 -10.63
C ARG A 356 -37.01 32.17 -12.01
N THR A 357 -38.26 32.57 -12.15
CA THR A 357 -38.86 32.91 -13.44
C THR A 357 -37.89 33.84 -14.16
N THR A 358 -37.16 33.32 -15.14
CA THR A 358 -36.25 34.11 -15.97
C THR A 358 -37.09 34.98 -16.89
N ASP A 359 -37.05 36.29 -16.66
CA ASP A 359 -37.52 37.31 -17.58
C ASP A 359 -36.59 37.35 -18.81
N PRO A 360 -37.09 37.09 -20.03
CA PRO A 360 -36.26 36.99 -21.24
C PRO A 360 -35.63 38.32 -21.70
N LEU A 361 -35.87 39.44 -21.02
CA LEU A 361 -35.36 40.77 -21.42
C LEU A 361 -34.24 41.35 -20.56
N ASN A 362 -33.79 40.65 -19.51
CA ASN A 362 -32.71 41.14 -18.65
C ASN A 362 -31.32 40.66 -19.11
N VAL A 363 -30.81 41.28 -20.17
CA VAL A 363 -29.44 41.06 -20.73
C VAL A 363 -28.33 41.54 -19.76
N LEU A 364 -28.68 42.07 -18.58
CA LEU A 364 -27.74 42.55 -17.56
C LEU A 364 -27.41 41.53 -16.46
N ASP A 365 -28.09 40.38 -16.41
CA ASP A 365 -27.86 39.35 -15.36
C ASP A 365 -26.73 38.36 -15.73
N SER A 366 -26.05 38.57 -16.85
CA SER A 366 -24.85 37.82 -17.26
C SER A 366 -23.54 38.40 -16.70
N GLN A 367 -23.62 39.32 -15.73
CA GLN A 367 -22.50 39.46 -14.81
C GLN A 367 -22.51 38.22 -13.92
N LEU A 368 -21.74 37.20 -14.31
CA LEU A 368 -21.28 36.15 -13.41
C LEU A 368 -20.95 36.82 -12.07
N VAL A 369 -21.84 36.70 -11.10
CA VAL A 369 -21.58 37.15 -9.74
C VAL A 369 -20.36 36.35 -9.33
N LYS A 370 -19.17 36.96 -9.39
CA LYS A 370 -17.90 36.34 -8.99
C LYS A 370 -18.05 36.04 -7.51
N VAL A 371 -18.46 34.82 -7.19
CA VAL A 371 -18.58 34.36 -5.82
C VAL A 371 -17.14 34.29 -5.29
N PRO A 372 -16.82 34.97 -4.18
CA PRO A 372 -15.48 34.93 -3.62
C PRO A 372 -15.10 33.47 -3.27
N PRO A 373 -13.85 33.04 -3.50
CA PRO A 373 -13.43 31.64 -3.33
C PRO A 373 -13.67 31.11 -1.92
N GLU A 374 -13.57 31.98 -0.90
CA GLU A 374 -13.86 31.69 0.51
C GLU A 374 -15.32 31.24 0.67
N ARG A 375 -16.25 31.91 -0.02
CA ARG A 375 -17.67 31.60 0.05
C ARG A 375 -18.01 30.31 -0.69
N ILE A 376 -17.27 29.97 -1.74
CA ILE A 376 -17.40 28.67 -2.43
C ILE A 376 -17.01 27.54 -1.47
N LEU A 377 -15.84 27.66 -0.83
CA LEU A 377 -15.35 26.65 0.10
C LEU A 377 -16.25 26.52 1.35
N ALA A 378 -16.65 27.65 1.94
CA ALA A 378 -17.54 27.65 3.11
C ALA A 378 -18.90 27.01 2.80
N ARG A 379 -19.50 27.32 1.64
CA ARG A 379 -20.75 26.70 1.20
C ARG A 379 -20.59 25.20 0.97
N PHE A 380 -19.49 24.77 0.37
CA PHE A 380 -19.19 23.36 0.17
C PHE A 380 -19.11 22.61 1.51
N ILE A 381 -18.38 23.15 2.49
CA ILE A 381 -18.25 22.56 3.83
C ILE A 381 -19.60 22.51 4.56
N LEU A 382 -20.41 23.57 4.48
CA LEU A 382 -21.76 23.60 5.06
C LEU A 382 -22.73 22.64 4.36
N MET A 383 -22.58 22.45 3.05
CA MET A 383 -23.34 21.44 2.32
C MET A 383 -22.97 20.03 2.80
N LEU A 384 -21.67 19.76 3.00
CA LEU A 384 -21.22 18.49 3.56
C LEU A 384 -21.85 18.24 4.95
N SER A 385 -21.82 19.24 5.83
CA SER A 385 -22.39 19.11 7.18
C SER A 385 -23.91 18.87 7.15
N THR A 386 -24.64 19.58 6.29
CA THR A 386 -26.08 19.36 6.10
C THR A 386 -26.43 18.01 5.48
N TRP A 387 -25.55 17.42 4.66
CA TRP A 387 -25.71 16.06 4.14
C TRP A 387 -25.32 14.98 5.16
N TRP A 388 -24.36 15.28 6.03
CA TRP A 388 -23.87 14.39 7.08
C TRP A 388 -24.84 14.27 8.25
N VAL A 389 -25.31 15.40 8.79
CA VAL A 389 -26.09 15.45 10.03
C VAL A 389 -27.34 14.56 10.01
N PRO A 390 -28.18 14.56 8.95
CA PRO A 390 -29.35 13.69 8.88
C PRO A 390 -28.99 12.21 8.75
N LYS A 391 -27.85 11.89 8.11
CA LYS A 391 -27.43 10.51 7.85
C LYS A 391 -26.66 9.91 9.03
N CYS A 392 -25.95 10.72 9.82
CA CYS A 392 -25.33 10.29 11.07
C CYS A 392 -26.38 9.88 12.13
N ILE A 393 -27.54 10.56 12.16
CA ILE A 393 -28.65 10.19 13.06
C ILE A 393 -29.20 8.79 12.70
N ILE A 394 -29.32 8.47 11.41
CA ILE A 394 -29.78 7.15 10.95
C ILE A 394 -28.72 6.05 11.18
N PHE A 395 -27.43 6.40 11.20
CA PHE A 395 -26.32 5.45 11.39
C PHE A 395 -25.99 5.13 12.85
N LEU A 396 -26.60 5.82 13.83
CA LEU A 396 -26.47 5.53 15.26
C LEU A 396 -27.58 4.62 15.81
N ASP A 397 -28.61 4.34 15.00
CA ASP A 397 -29.77 3.49 15.35
C ASP A 397 -29.72 2.08 14.69
N CYS A 398 -28.56 1.64 14.19
CA CYS A 398 -28.27 0.27 13.72
C CYS A 398 -26.88 -0.13 14.17
#